data_AF-A0A6B3KBM3-F1
#
_entry.id   AF-A0A6B3KBM3-F1
#
_cell.length_a   1.000
_cell.length_b   1.000
_cell.length_c   1.000
_cell.angle_alpha   90.00
_cell.angle_beta   90.00
_cell.angle_gamma   90.00
#
_symmetry.space_group_name_H-M   'P 1'
#
loop_
_entity.id
_entity.type
_entity.pdbx_description
1 polymer ?
#
loop_
_entity_poly.entity_id
_entity_poly.type
_entity_poly.pdbx_seq_one_letter_code
_entity_poly.pdbx_strand_id
1 'polypeptide(L)'
;MCSGQPEYPTPQQQVASESRLLEIRVRGDLSGRDVALQLAPGELSPGFKLPDRRTYRVKASMIRTDPRFGPIYALVLADVSGNPLNQMNIASNTTATFGKQRVQVYLLSLEQAKRVQRASQAQGHDR
;
A
#
# COMPACT_ATOMS: atom_id res chain seq x y z
N MET A 1 -26.29 -32.42 36.63
CA MET A 1 -26.69 -32.08 35.24
C MET A 1 -26.62 -30.57 35.11
N CYS A 2 -26.08 -30.11 33.98
CA CYS A 2 -25.51 -28.80 33.73
C CYS A 2 -26.48 -27.61 33.86
N SER A 3 -26.00 -26.51 34.44
CA SER A 3 -26.57 -25.17 34.25
C SER A 3 -25.54 -24.37 33.44
N GLY A 4 -25.88 -24.11 32.18
CA GLY A 4 -25.00 -23.49 31.19
C GLY A 4 -24.69 -22.02 31.50
N GLN A 5 -23.43 -21.64 31.32
CA GLN A 5 -23.03 -20.24 31.22
C GLN A 5 -23.58 -19.64 29.92
N PRO A 6 -24.05 -18.37 29.91
CA PRO A 6 -24.18 -17.64 28.66
C PRO A 6 -22.79 -17.30 28.14
N GLU A 7 -22.38 -17.96 27.05
CA GLU A 7 -21.24 -17.53 26.24
C GLU A 7 -21.57 -16.16 25.65
N TYR A 8 -20.91 -15.12 26.16
CA TYR A 8 -20.88 -13.83 25.51
C TYR A 8 -20.08 -13.99 24.21
N PRO A 9 -20.64 -13.69 23.02
CA PRO A 9 -19.83 -13.65 21.83
C PRO A 9 -18.80 -12.54 22.01
N THR A 10 -17.52 -12.92 22.01
CA THR A 10 -16.40 -11.99 21.89
C THR A 10 -16.66 -11.11 20.67
N PRO A 11 -16.44 -9.79 20.71
CA PRO A 11 -16.39 -8.99 19.49
C PRO A 11 -15.08 -9.32 18.77
N GLN A 12 -14.97 -10.55 18.24
CA GLN A 12 -14.02 -10.83 17.17
C GLN A 12 -14.51 -10.08 15.94
N GLN A 13 -13.85 -8.95 15.70
CA GLN A 13 -13.15 -8.77 14.43
C GLN A 13 -14.05 -8.84 13.18
N GLN A 14 -15.25 -8.29 13.30
CA GLN A 14 -16.17 -8.07 12.19
C GLN A 14 -16.13 -6.60 11.75
N VAL A 15 -14.92 -6.07 11.56
CA VAL A 15 -14.74 -5.08 10.49
C VAL A 15 -14.34 -5.92 9.29
N ALA A 16 -15.36 -6.40 8.59
CA ALA A 16 -15.20 -7.17 7.37
C ALA A 16 -14.15 -6.48 6.51
N SER A 17 -13.07 -7.21 6.30
CA SER A 17 -12.00 -6.97 5.35
C SER A 17 -12.60 -6.79 3.96
N GLU A 18 -13.12 -5.60 3.67
CA GLU A 18 -13.11 -5.13 2.30
C GLU A 18 -11.65 -5.22 1.88
N SER A 19 -11.40 -6.05 0.87
CA SER A 19 -10.15 -6.17 0.15
C SER A 19 -9.81 -4.81 -0.46
N ARG A 20 -9.39 -3.87 0.38
CA ARG A 20 -9.00 -2.52 -0.01
C ARG A 20 -7.64 -2.64 -0.64
N LEU A 21 -7.66 -2.99 -1.93
CA LEU A 21 -6.48 -2.95 -2.77
C LEU A 21 -5.76 -1.61 -2.58
N LEU A 22 -4.45 -1.64 -2.65
CA LEU A 22 -3.57 -0.49 -2.56
C LEU A 22 -3.05 -0.22 -3.95
N GLU A 23 -3.11 1.03 -4.38
CA GLU A 23 -2.37 1.47 -5.55
C GLU A 23 -0.99 1.94 -5.08
N ILE A 24 0.05 1.22 -5.49
CA ILE A 24 1.44 1.52 -5.15
C ILE A 24 2.14 1.96 -6.43
N ARG A 25 2.64 3.20 -6.45
CA ARG A 25 3.43 3.74 -7.56
C ARG A 25 4.89 3.80 -7.15
N VAL A 26 5.73 3.05 -7.85
CA VAL A 26 7.17 2.93 -7.53
C VAL A 26 8.00 3.61 -8.61
N ARG A 27 8.98 4.42 -8.21
CA ARG A 27 9.85 5.17 -9.11
C ARG A 27 11.30 5.07 -8.64
N GLY A 28 12.24 4.87 -9.57
CA GLY A 28 13.69 4.75 -9.24
C GLY A 28 14.49 6.05 -9.39
N ASP A 29 14.01 7.00 -10.19
CA ASP A 29 14.63 8.30 -10.44
C ASP A 29 13.53 9.35 -10.68
N LEU A 30 13.78 10.61 -10.33
CA LEU A 30 12.76 11.67 -10.48
C LEU A 30 12.34 11.89 -11.95
N SER A 31 13.15 11.43 -12.91
CA SER A 31 12.96 11.50 -14.35
C SER A 31 12.21 10.31 -14.97
N GLY A 32 12.11 9.17 -14.27
CA GLY A 32 11.59 7.94 -14.84
C GLY A 32 10.07 7.79 -14.73
N ARG A 33 9.54 6.92 -15.60
CA ARG A 33 8.15 6.44 -15.48
C ARG A 33 8.00 5.67 -14.18
N ASP A 34 6.90 5.91 -13.49
CA ASP A 34 6.53 5.07 -12.35
C ASP A 34 5.97 3.72 -12.81
N VAL A 35 6.14 2.73 -11.96
CA VAL A 35 5.49 1.42 -12.05
C VAL A 35 4.30 1.44 -11.12
N ALA A 36 3.09 1.35 -11.68
CA ALA A 36 1.86 1.24 -10.90
C ALA A 36 1.54 -0.23 -10.62
N LEU A 37 1.27 -0.55 -9.35
CA LEU A 37 0.93 -1.87 -8.86
C LEU A 37 -0.37 -1.79 -8.06
N GLN A 38 -1.21 -2.81 -8.17
CA GLN A 38 -2.40 -2.98 -7.33
C GLN A 38 -2.22 -4.24 -6.49
N LEU A 39 -2.20 -4.10 -5.17
CA LEU A 39 -1.90 -5.19 -4.24
C LEU A 39 -2.89 -5.20 -3.07
N ALA A 40 -3.25 -6.38 -2.57
CA ALA A 40 -3.92 -6.46 -1.29
C ALA A 40 -2.97 -6.07 -0.14
N PRO A 41 -3.46 -5.47 0.97
CA PRO A 41 -2.63 -5.22 2.13
C PRO A 41 -1.98 -6.51 2.64
N GLY A 42 -0.65 -6.52 2.76
CA GLY A 42 0.15 -7.67 3.19
C GLY A 42 0.62 -8.58 2.04
N GLU A 43 0.14 -8.37 0.82
CA GLU A 43 0.59 -9.07 -0.38
C GLU A 43 1.97 -8.56 -0.82
N LEU A 44 2.82 -9.47 -1.28
CA LEU A 44 4.12 -9.14 -1.89
C LEU A 44 3.96 -9.07 -3.41
N SER A 45 4.34 -7.95 -4.00
CA SER A 45 4.20 -7.70 -5.44
C SER A 45 4.91 -8.73 -6.30
N PRO A 46 4.54 -8.88 -7.59
CA PRO A 46 5.45 -9.44 -8.58
C PRO A 46 6.73 -8.61 -8.68
N GLY A 47 7.80 -9.20 -9.23
CA GLY A 47 9.05 -8.50 -9.48
C GLY A 47 8.89 -7.46 -10.58
N PHE A 48 9.34 -6.23 -10.33
CA PHE A 48 9.34 -5.14 -11.30
C PHE A 48 10.75 -4.55 -11.45
N LYS A 49 11.10 -4.13 -12.67
CA LYS A 49 12.39 -3.48 -12.95
C LYS A 49 12.26 -1.96 -12.85
N LEU A 50 13.27 -1.34 -12.23
CA LEU A 50 13.44 0.10 -12.23
C LEU A 50 14.56 0.52 -13.21
N PRO A 51 14.71 1.82 -13.52
CA PRO A 51 15.71 2.32 -14.47
C PRO A 51 17.17 1.97 -14.14
N ASP A 52 17.46 1.65 -12.87
CA ASP A 52 18.76 1.14 -12.42
C ASP A 52 19.03 -0.33 -12.81
N ARG A 53 18.13 -0.93 -13.61
CA ARG A 53 18.14 -2.33 -14.06
C ARG A 53 18.02 -3.36 -12.95
N ARG A 54 17.74 -2.95 -11.72
CA ARG A 54 17.49 -3.87 -10.60
C ARG A 54 16.02 -4.24 -10.56
N THR A 55 15.77 -5.48 -10.14
CA THR A 55 14.42 -5.99 -9.92
C THR A 55 14.08 -5.88 -8.44
N TYR A 56 12.95 -5.26 -8.16
CA TYR A 56 12.44 -5.03 -6.82
C TYR A 56 11.08 -5.68 -6.64
N ARG A 57 10.72 -5.89 -5.38
CA ARG A 57 9.38 -6.24 -4.95
C ARG A 57 8.96 -5.28 -3.84
N VAL A 58 7.67 -5.05 -3.69
CA VAL A 58 7.12 -4.21 -2.61
C VAL A 58 5.98 -4.92 -1.90
N LYS A 59 5.86 -4.65 -0.61
CA LYS A 59 4.76 -5.12 0.23
C LYS A 59 4.34 -3.99 1.15
N ALA A 60 3.03 -3.79 1.27
CA ALA A 60 2.47 -2.82 2.21
C ALA A 60 1.47 -3.52 3.12
N SER A 61 1.81 -3.68 4.40
CA SER A 61 0.92 -4.29 5.40
C SER A 61 0.31 -3.21 6.27
N MET A 62 -1.01 -3.20 6.47
CA MET A 62 -1.63 -2.29 7.43
C MET A 62 -1.17 -2.66 8.85
N ILE A 63 -0.70 -1.68 9.62
CA ILE A 63 -0.25 -1.90 11.00
C ILE A 63 -1.20 -1.28 12.04
N ARG A 64 -1.83 -0.14 11.72
CA ARG A 64 -2.83 0.53 12.55
C ARG A 64 -3.58 1.58 11.75
N THR A 65 -4.66 2.11 12.31
CA THR A 65 -5.32 3.32 11.80
C THR A 65 -5.10 4.45 12.79
N ASP A 66 -4.64 5.59 12.29
CA ASP A 66 -4.49 6.82 13.06
C ASP A 66 -5.68 7.76 12.78
N PRO A 67 -6.27 8.44 13.80
CA PRO A 67 -7.40 9.33 13.59
C PRO A 67 -7.13 10.52 12.67
N ARG A 68 -5.87 10.98 12.60
CA ARG A 68 -5.46 12.15 11.80
C ARG A 68 -4.94 11.75 10.43
N PHE A 69 -4.16 10.68 10.37
CA PHE A 69 -3.46 10.25 9.16
C PHE A 69 -4.15 9.10 8.42
N GLY A 70 -5.19 8.51 9.02
CA GLY A 70 -5.86 7.34 8.47
C GLY A 70 -5.00 6.06 8.57
N PRO A 71 -5.16 5.10 7.65
CA PRO A 71 -4.40 3.86 7.69
C PRO A 71 -2.89 4.09 7.58
N ILE A 72 -2.15 3.48 8.50
CA ILE A 72 -0.69 3.44 8.52
C ILE A 72 -0.25 2.04 8.08
N TYR A 73 0.69 2.00 7.14
CA TYR A 73 1.23 0.78 6.56
C TYR A 73 2.71 0.63 6.89
N ALA A 74 3.13 -0.61 7.17
CA ALA A 74 4.52 -1.03 7.07
C ALA A 74 4.81 -1.34 5.60
N LEU A 75 5.57 -0.45 4.95
CA LEU A 75 6.02 -0.58 3.58
C LEU A 75 7.42 -1.21 3.55
N VAL A 76 7.54 -2.33 2.84
CA VAL A 76 8.79 -3.06 2.65
C VAL A 76 9.20 -2.97 1.19
N LEU A 77 10.44 -2.55 0.95
CA LEU A 77 11.13 -2.73 -0.32
C LEU A 77 12.00 -3.98 -0.23
N ALA A 78 11.83 -4.91 -1.14
CA ALA A 78 12.50 -6.19 -1.16
C ALA A 78 13.24 -6.44 -2.49
N ASP A 79 14.20 -7.36 -2.47
CA ASP A 79 14.84 -7.86 -3.67
C ASP A 79 13.91 -8.80 -4.47
N VAL A 80 14.41 -9.33 -5.61
CA VAL A 80 13.66 -10.26 -6.46
C VAL A 80 13.26 -11.56 -5.75
N SER A 81 14.06 -12.02 -4.80
CA SER A 81 13.79 -13.22 -3.99
C SER A 81 12.76 -12.95 -2.90
N GLY A 82 12.42 -11.69 -2.64
CA GLY A 82 11.51 -11.27 -1.59
C GLY A 82 12.19 -10.96 -0.26
N ASN A 83 13.53 -10.91 -0.20
CA ASN A 83 14.23 -10.54 1.01
C ASN A 83 14.10 -9.03 1.25
N PRO A 84 13.75 -8.59 2.48
CA PRO A 84 13.67 -7.17 2.80
C PRO A 84 15.02 -6.47 2.60
N LEU A 85 15.04 -5.44 1.76
CA LEU A 85 16.18 -4.53 1.62
C LEU A 85 16.06 -3.35 2.57
N ASN A 86 14.82 -2.87 2.78
CA ASN A 86 14.51 -1.76 3.67
C ASN A 86 13.01 -1.75 4.02
N GLN A 87 12.66 -1.12 5.13
CA GLN A 87 11.29 -0.99 5.61
C GLN A 87 11.04 0.39 6.21
N MET A 88 9.85 0.94 5.96
CA MET A 88 9.41 2.22 6.51
C MET A 88 7.92 2.17 6.86
N ASN A 89 7.51 2.95 7.86
CA ASN A 89 6.10 3.19 8.13
C ASN A 89 5.63 4.40 7.34
N ILE A 90 4.46 4.28 6.71
CA ILE A 90 3.91 5.30 5.82
C ILE A 90 2.39 5.41 5.98
N ALA A 91 1.86 6.63 5.93
CA ALA A 91 0.41 6.84 5.90
C ALA A 91 -0.12 6.70 4.46
N SER A 92 -1.41 6.41 4.31
CA SER A 92 -2.05 6.48 2.99
C SER A 92 -1.89 7.87 2.36
N ASN A 93 -1.80 7.95 1.04
CA ASN A 93 -1.61 9.18 0.27
C ASN A 93 -0.31 9.94 0.59
N THR A 94 0.77 9.21 0.87
CA THR A 94 2.09 9.81 1.08
C THR A 94 3.18 9.06 0.32
N THR A 95 4.38 9.65 0.27
CA THR A 95 5.55 9.12 -0.44
C THR A 95 6.63 8.70 0.55
N ALA A 96 7.14 7.47 0.42
CA ALA A 96 8.33 6.97 1.10
C ALA A 96 9.54 7.07 0.16
N THR A 97 10.69 7.44 0.71
CA THR A 97 11.96 7.47 -0.03
C THR A 97 12.97 6.52 0.59
N PHE A 98 13.31 5.47 -0.14
CA PHE A 98 14.36 4.51 0.18
C PHE A 98 15.70 5.01 -0.37
N GLY A 99 16.34 5.93 0.35
CA GLY A 99 17.53 6.66 -0.12
C GLY A 99 18.69 5.77 -0.59
N LYS A 100 18.98 4.67 0.12
CA LYS A 100 20.05 3.71 -0.26
C LYS A 100 19.79 3.06 -1.63
N GLN A 101 18.53 2.82 -1.96
CA GLN A 101 18.11 2.22 -3.23
C GLN A 101 17.73 3.28 -4.26
N ARG A 102 17.68 4.57 -3.86
CA ARG A 102 17.17 5.70 -4.66
C ARG A 102 15.71 5.51 -5.11
N VAL A 103 14.96 4.62 -4.45
CA VAL A 103 13.57 4.31 -4.82
C VAL A 103 12.60 5.21 -4.05
N GLN A 104 11.62 5.75 -4.74
CA GLN A 104 10.45 6.41 -4.17
C GLN A 104 9.22 5.56 -4.37
N VAL A 105 8.41 5.44 -3.33
CA VAL A 105 7.16 4.69 -3.35
C VAL A 105 6.04 5.58 -2.86
N TYR A 106 5.06 5.81 -3.72
CA TYR A 106 3.83 6.49 -3.37
C TYR A 106 2.73 5.46 -3.16
N LEU A 107 2.01 5.58 -2.03
CA LEU A 107 0.98 4.63 -1.64
C LEU A 107 -0.37 5.34 -1.55
N LEU A 108 -1.35 4.84 -2.29
CA LEU A 108 -2.73 5.28 -2.28
C LEU A 108 -3.63 4.12 -1.86
N SER A 109 -4.63 4.40 -1.03
CA SER A 109 -5.77 3.49 -0.90
C SER A 109 -6.63 3.58 -2.15
N LEU A 110 -7.33 2.50 -2.53
CA LEU A 110 -8.13 2.51 -3.77
C LEU A 110 -9.29 3.52 -3.72
N GLU A 111 -9.83 3.83 -2.54
CA GLU A 111 -10.79 4.93 -2.39
C GLU A 111 -10.19 6.29 -2.78
N GLN A 112 -8.92 6.51 -2.43
CA GLN A 112 -8.21 7.73 -2.82
C GLN A 112 -7.82 7.70 -4.30
N ALA A 113 -7.32 6.58 -4.82
CA ALA A 113 -7.02 6.42 -6.24
C ALA A 113 -8.26 6.67 -7.12
N LYS A 114 -9.44 6.17 -6.74
CA LYS A 114 -10.72 6.45 -7.43
C LYS A 114 -11.07 7.94 -7.43
N ARG A 115 -10.81 8.67 -6.33
CA ARG A 115 -11.04 10.12 -6.27
C ARG A 115 -10.06 10.88 -7.18
N VAL A 116 -8.80 10.47 -7.21
CA VAL A 116 -7.77 11.07 -8.10
C VAL A 116 -8.13 10.85 -9.57
N GLN A 117 -8.56 9.64 -9.96
CA GLN A 117 -8.98 9.35 -11.33
C GLN A 117 -10.19 10.17 -11.77
N ARG A 118 -11.20 10.34 -10.89
CA ARG A 118 -12.37 11.19 -11.18
C ARG A 118 -12.00 12.66 -11.32
N ALA A 119 -11.08 13.17 -10.49
CA ALA A 119 -10.60 14.55 -10.61
C ALA A 119 -9.88 14.78 -11.96
N SER A 120 -9.05 13.83 -12.40
CA SER A 120 -8.37 13.91 -13.69
C SER A 120 -9.33 13.84 -14.90
N GLN A 121 -10.46 13.12 -14.78
CA GLN A 121 -11.48 13.04 -15.85
C GLN A 121 -12.35 14.31 -15.93
N ALA A 122 -12.63 14.95 -14.80
CA ALA A 122 -13.39 16.21 -14.77
C ALA A 122 -12.62 17.40 -15.38
N GLN A 123 -11.29 17.33 -15.44
CA GLN A 123 -10.45 18.36 -16.05
C GLN A 123 -10.23 18.18 -17.57
N GLY A 124 -10.79 17.14 -18.19
CA GLY A 124 -10.64 16.85 -19.62
C GLY A 124 -11.80 17.28 -20.51
N HIS A 125 -12.80 17.99 -19.97
CA HIS A 125 -14.05 18.31 -20.69
C HIS A 125 -14.30 19.82 -20.85
N ASP A 126 -13.23 20.63 -20.86
CA ASP A 126 -13.29 22.04 -21.22
C ASP A 126 -12.23 22.32 -22.29
N ARG A 127 -12.56 21.98 -23.55
CA ARG A 127 -11.91 22.47 -24.76
C ARG A 127 -12.90 22.47 -25.92
#